data_AF-A0A7D6ZX70-F1
#
_entry.id   AF-A0A7D6ZX70-F1
#
_cell.length_a   1.000
_cell.length_b   1.000
_cell.length_c   1.000
_cell.angle_alpha   90.00
_cell.angle_beta   90.00
_cell.angle_gamma   90.00
#
_symmetry.space_group_name_H-M   'P 1'
#
loop_
_entity.id
_entity.type
_entity.pdbx_description
1 polymer ?
#
loop_
_entity_poly.entity_id
_entity_poly.type
_entity_poly.pdbx_seq_one_letter_code
_entity_poly.pdbx_strand_id
1 'polypeptide(L)'
;MNHARTARTVLGVLAAYLIALCLWLICLVPHTPPGTLPLQLLVLVGLFGSFLGIGLLLAQGTTLSDRRLLRHGHEGWANIEAVHPLRRTDHCTELTEIDLELVVPGSETFHGSIVFEVEPLQRPKFAVGKTLSIRVDPHNRDRIILCL
;
A
#
# COMPACT_ATOMS: atom_id res chain seq x y z
N MET A 1 1.19 -7.13 1.82
CA MET A 1 0.61 -5.86 2.36
C MET A 1 1.60 -5.14 3.30
N ASN A 2 1.70 -3.80 3.26
CA ASN A 2 2.61 -3.05 4.15
C ASN A 2 2.01 -2.90 5.58
N HIS A 3 1.99 -3.99 6.36
CA HIS A 3 1.38 -4.07 7.69
C HIS A 3 1.86 -2.96 8.65
N ALA A 4 3.13 -2.57 8.57
CA ALA A 4 3.69 -1.50 9.39
C ALA A 4 3.06 -0.12 9.10
N ARG A 5 2.63 0.13 7.86
CA ARG A 5 2.02 1.41 7.45
C ARG A 5 0.57 1.50 7.92
N THR A 6 -0.18 0.41 7.77
CA THR A 6 -1.54 0.29 8.30
C THR A 6 -1.54 0.45 9.82
N ALA A 7 -0.64 -0.24 10.52
CA ALA A 7 -0.54 -0.17 11.97
C ALA A 7 -0.23 1.25 12.46
N ARG A 8 0.74 1.97 11.87
CA ARG A 8 1.03 3.37 12.24
C ARG A 8 -0.14 4.30 11.98
N THR A 9 -0.86 4.10 10.88
CA THR A 9 -2.02 4.94 10.56
C THR A 9 -3.15 4.72 11.56
N VAL A 10 -3.46 3.46 11.87
CA VAL A 10 -4.47 3.10 12.90
C VAL A 10 -4.06 3.65 14.26
N LEU A 11 -2.78 3.50 14.66
CA LEU A 11 -2.27 4.00 15.94
C LEU A 11 -2.40 5.53 16.03
N GLY A 12 -2.07 6.26 14.96
CA GLY A 12 -2.19 7.72 14.91
C GLY A 12 -3.65 8.19 15.02
N VAL A 13 -4.56 7.55 14.29
CA VAL A 13 -6.00 7.86 14.36
C VAL A 13 -6.54 7.55 15.76
N LEU A 14 -6.15 6.43 16.36
CA LEU A 14 -6.56 6.05 17.70
C LEU A 14 -6.06 7.05 18.75
N ALA A 15 -4.79 7.46 18.67
CA ALA A 15 -4.24 8.45 19.58
C ALA A 15 -4.95 9.81 19.46
N ALA A 16 -5.20 10.29 18.24
CA ALA A 16 -5.94 11.53 18.01
C ALA A 16 -7.37 11.45 18.57
N TYR A 17 -8.04 10.30 18.41
CA TYR A 17 -9.36 10.07 18.99
C TYR A 17 -9.34 10.10 20.52
N LEU A 18 -8.38 9.44 21.15
CA LEU A 18 -8.26 9.45 22.61
C LEU A 18 -8.00 10.85 23.16
N ILE A 19 -7.21 11.67 22.46
CA ILE A 19 -7.00 13.08 22.80
C ILE A 19 -8.31 13.86 22.70
N ALA A 20 -9.04 13.72 21.59
CA ALA A 20 -10.34 14.38 21.41
C ALA A 20 -11.37 13.93 22.46
N LEU A 21 -11.40 12.65 22.80
CA LEU A 21 -12.26 12.08 23.84
C LEU A 21 -11.91 12.64 25.23
N CYS A 22 -10.63 12.72 25.58
CA CYS A 22 -10.19 13.33 26.84
C CYS A 22 -10.57 14.81 26.89
N LEU A 23 -10.34 15.55 25.79
CA LEU A 23 -10.70 16.97 25.70
C LEU A 23 -12.21 17.16 25.87
N TRP A 24 -13.01 16.28 25.26
CA TRP A 24 -14.47 16.29 25.38
C TRP A 24 -14.94 16.00 26.81
N LEU A 25 -14.38 14.97 27.47
CA LEU A 25 -14.68 14.59 28.84
C LEU A 25 -14.31 15.67 29.87
N ILE A 26 -13.14 16.31 29.69
CA ILE A 26 -12.60 17.28 30.66
C ILE A 26 -13.23 18.66 30.48
N CYS A 27 -13.42 19.12 29.23
CA CYS A 27 -13.86 20.49 28.97
C CYS A 27 -15.34 20.61 28.60
N LEU A 28 -15.89 19.66 27.83
CA LEU A 28 -17.22 19.82 27.24
C LEU A 28 -18.34 19.25 28.10
N VAL A 29 -18.15 18.05 28.66
CA VAL A 29 -19.15 17.40 29.55
C VAL A 29 -19.61 18.31 30.70
N PRO A 30 -18.73 19.08 31.39
CA PRO A 30 -19.17 19.96 32.48
C PRO A 30 -20.01 21.16 32.03
N HIS A 31 -19.89 21.57 30.76
CA HIS A 31 -20.56 22.76 30.21
C HIS A 31 -21.79 22.42 29.36
N THR A 32 -22.11 21.13 29.19
CA THR A 32 -23.21 20.72 28.30
C THR A 32 -24.55 20.60 29.03
N PRO A 33 -25.65 21.08 28.42
CA PRO A 33 -26.98 20.99 29.00
C PRO A 33 -27.44 19.52 29.12
N PRO A 34 -28.15 19.17 30.20
CA PRO A 34 -28.59 17.79 30.43
C PRO A 34 -29.55 17.33 29.32
N GLY A 35 -29.26 16.16 28.73
CA GLY A 35 -30.09 15.54 27.69
C GLY A 35 -29.44 15.45 26.30
N THR A 36 -28.35 16.16 26.02
CA THR A 36 -27.66 16.11 24.71
C THR A 36 -26.52 15.09 24.63
N LEU A 37 -26.20 14.42 25.74
CA LEU A 37 -25.11 13.44 25.83
C LEU A 37 -25.21 12.30 24.79
N PRO A 38 -26.39 11.69 24.53
CA PRO A 38 -26.49 10.60 23.55
C PRO A 38 -26.16 11.06 22.12
N LEU A 39 -26.59 12.26 21.75
CA LEU A 39 -26.33 12.85 20.44
C LEU A 39 -24.83 13.16 20.26
N GLN A 40 -24.19 13.69 21.30
CA GLN A 40 -22.76 14.00 21.28
C GLN A 40 -21.90 12.74 21.16
N LEU A 41 -22.25 11.67 21.86
CA LEU A 41 -21.60 10.37 21.73
C LEU A 41 -21.75 9.81 20.30
N LEU A 42 -22.94 9.91 19.71
CA LEU A 42 -23.21 9.42 18.36
C LEU A 42 -22.38 10.19 17.31
N VAL A 43 -22.28 11.52 17.45
CA VAL A 43 -21.42 12.35 16.59
C VAL A 43 -19.95 11.98 16.78
N LEU A 44 -19.48 11.80 18.01
CA LEU A 44 -18.08 11.48 18.30
C LEU A 44 -17.65 10.12 17.71
N VAL A 45 -18.49 9.10 17.89
CA VAL A 45 -18.28 7.76 17.32
C VAL A 45 -18.35 7.79 15.79
N GLY A 46 -19.31 8.52 15.22
CA GLY A 46 -19.44 8.66 13.77
C GLY A 46 -18.23 9.38 13.14
N LEU A 47 -17.72 10.42 13.80
CA LEU A 47 -16.53 11.15 13.36
C LEU A 47 -15.30 10.23 13.42
N PHE A 48 -15.15 9.47 14.50
CA PHE A 48 -14.07 8.49 14.64
C PHE A 48 -14.08 7.43 13.55
N GLY A 49 -15.24 6.80 13.32
CA GLY A 49 -15.41 5.81 12.26
C GLY A 49 -15.06 6.38 10.89
N SER A 50 -15.46 7.64 10.63
CA SER A 50 -15.15 8.34 9.38
C SER A 50 -13.65 8.59 9.20
N PHE A 51 -12.98 9.12 10.23
CA PHE A 51 -11.53 9.36 10.19
C PHE A 51 -10.72 8.06 10.08
N LEU A 52 -11.15 7.01 10.76
CA LEU A 52 -10.53 5.69 10.66
C LEU A 52 -10.70 5.11 9.25
N GLY A 53 -11.91 5.18 8.69
CA GLY A 53 -12.19 4.74 7.32
C GLY A 53 -11.33 5.49 6.30
N ILE A 54 -11.28 6.82 6.38
CA ILE A 54 -10.44 7.65 5.50
C ILE A 54 -8.95 7.33 5.69
N GLY A 55 -8.50 7.16 6.93
CA GLY A 55 -7.12 6.79 7.26
C GLY A 55 -6.73 5.45 6.65
N LEU A 56 -7.60 4.44 6.76
CA LEU A 56 -7.39 3.13 6.15
C LEU A 56 -7.35 3.21 4.62
N LEU A 57 -8.26 3.95 3.99
CA LEU A 57 -8.25 4.18 2.54
C LEU A 57 -6.95 4.83 2.08
N LEU A 58 -6.43 5.81 2.82
CA LEU A 58 -5.16 6.47 2.52
C LEU A 58 -3.94 5.57 2.78
N ALA A 59 -3.99 4.72 3.82
CA ALA A 59 -2.93 3.78 4.13
C ALA A 59 -2.79 2.69 3.06
N GLN A 60 -3.91 2.25 2.50
CA GLN A 60 -3.97 1.30 1.38
C GLN A 60 -3.69 1.94 0.01
N GLY A 61 -3.70 3.27 -0.09
CA GLY A 61 -3.45 3.99 -1.33
C GLY A 61 -1.99 3.90 -1.80
N THR A 62 -1.82 3.83 -3.13
CA THR A 62 -0.51 3.93 -3.83
C THR A 62 0.25 5.16 -3.38
N THR A 63 1.56 5.02 -3.15
CA THR A 63 2.36 6.15 -2.65
C THR A 63 2.44 7.26 -3.71
N LEU A 64 2.63 8.51 -3.29
CA LEU A 64 2.81 9.62 -4.25
C LEU A 64 3.98 9.37 -5.20
N SER A 65 5.03 8.67 -4.75
CA SER A 65 6.13 8.22 -5.60
C SER A 65 5.66 7.23 -6.66
N ASP A 66 4.82 6.25 -6.31
CA ASP A 66 4.30 5.29 -7.28
C ASP A 66 3.44 5.99 -8.32
N ARG A 67 2.62 6.99 -7.91
CA ARG A 67 1.83 7.80 -8.84
C ARG A 67 2.69 8.63 -9.78
N ARG A 68 3.82 9.16 -9.32
CA ARG A 68 4.77 9.88 -10.19
C ARG A 68 5.44 8.93 -11.16
N LEU A 69 5.82 7.73 -10.70
CA LEU A 69 6.44 6.70 -11.52
C LEU A 69 5.49 6.19 -12.61
N LEU A 70 4.21 6.00 -12.28
CA LEU A 70 3.17 5.66 -13.25
C LEU A 70 2.94 6.75 -14.30
N ARG A 71 3.35 7.99 -14.07
CA ARG A 71 3.21 9.09 -15.05
C ARG A 71 4.49 9.38 -15.83
N HIS A 72 5.66 9.31 -15.18
CA HIS A 72 6.93 9.79 -15.72
C HIS A 72 8.03 8.72 -15.74
N GLY A 73 7.75 7.48 -15.32
CA GLY A 73 8.69 6.38 -15.42
C GLY A 73 8.96 6.03 -16.88
N HIS A 74 10.21 5.65 -17.19
CA HIS A 74 10.57 5.15 -18.50
C HIS A 74 9.99 3.75 -18.69
N GLU A 75 9.40 3.53 -19.86
CA GLU A 75 8.86 2.23 -20.24
C GLU A 75 10.01 1.30 -20.64
N GLY A 76 9.97 0.09 -20.10
CA GLY A 76 10.89 -0.98 -20.46
C GLY A 76 10.18 -2.31 -20.44
N TRP A 77 10.97 -3.37 -20.63
CA TRP A 77 10.51 -4.74 -20.55
C TRP A 77 11.43 -5.54 -19.66
N ALA A 78 10.86 -6.48 -18.92
CA ALA A 78 11.59 -7.42 -18.10
C ALA A 78 11.33 -8.85 -18.58
N ASN A 79 12.39 -9.60 -18.84
CA ASN A 79 12.30 -11.04 -19.09
C ASN A 79 12.43 -11.79 -17.78
N ILE A 80 11.58 -12.80 -17.59
CA ILE A 80 11.62 -13.65 -16.40
C ILE A 80 12.67 -14.74 -16.62
N GLU A 81 13.75 -14.69 -15.84
CA GLU A 81 14.83 -15.67 -15.88
C GLU A 81 14.56 -16.85 -14.96
N ALA A 82 14.09 -16.58 -13.73
CA ALA A 82 13.78 -17.60 -12.75
C ALA A 82 12.62 -17.18 -11.84
N VAL A 83 11.96 -18.18 -11.25
CA VAL A 83 10.80 -18.01 -10.39
C VAL A 83 10.95 -18.93 -9.20
N HIS A 84 11.10 -18.33 -8.01
CA HIS A 84 11.35 -19.00 -6.75
C HIS A 84 10.17 -18.75 -5.79
N PRO A 85 9.25 -19.72 -5.63
CA PRO A 85 8.18 -19.59 -4.65
C PRO A 85 8.77 -19.63 -3.24
N LEU A 86 8.57 -18.57 -2.46
CA LEU A 86 9.10 -18.44 -1.11
C LEU A 86 8.11 -18.99 -0.08
N ARG A 87 6.88 -18.49 -0.10
CA ARG A 87 5.87 -18.82 0.93
C ARG A 87 4.46 -18.57 0.44
N ARG A 88 3.53 -19.44 0.84
CA ARG A 88 2.10 -19.21 0.65
C ARG A 88 1.55 -18.21 1.68
N THR A 89 0.78 -17.23 1.22
CA THR A 89 0.10 -16.22 2.04
C THR A 89 -1.34 -16.65 2.33
N ASP A 90 -1.93 -16.15 3.42
CA ASP A 90 -3.25 -16.57 3.93
C ASP A 90 -4.42 -16.33 2.95
N HIS A 91 -4.22 -15.53 1.90
CA HIS A 91 -5.25 -15.19 0.91
C HIS A 91 -5.19 -16.04 -0.37
N CYS A 92 -4.69 -17.28 -0.28
CA CYS A 92 -4.46 -18.16 -1.43
C CYS A 92 -3.48 -17.59 -2.48
N THR A 93 -2.72 -16.55 -2.13
CA THR A 93 -1.61 -16.01 -2.93
C THR A 93 -0.29 -16.67 -2.54
N GLU A 94 0.70 -16.59 -3.41
CA GLU A 94 2.04 -17.11 -3.15
C GLU A 94 3.06 -15.97 -3.29
N LEU A 95 3.81 -15.74 -2.22
CA LEU A 95 4.96 -14.86 -2.24
C LEU A 95 6.07 -15.54 -3.04
N THR A 96 6.44 -14.93 -4.15
CA THR A 96 7.36 -15.50 -5.12
C THR A 96 8.44 -14.47 -5.42
N GLU A 97 9.70 -14.89 -5.31
CA GLU A 97 10.84 -14.14 -5.82
C GLU A 97 10.99 -14.44 -7.31
N ILE A 98 11.10 -13.40 -8.11
CA ILE A 98 11.18 -13.47 -9.56
C ILE A 98 12.45 -12.77 -9.97
N ASP A 99 13.34 -13.51 -10.61
CA ASP A 99 14.58 -12.98 -11.16
C ASP A 99 14.29 -12.46 -12.57
N LEU A 100 14.67 -11.22 -12.81
CA LEU A 100 14.32 -10.46 -13.99
C LEU A 100 15.58 -9.92 -14.66
N GLU A 101 15.61 -10.06 -15.98
CA GLU A 101 16.49 -9.30 -16.86
C GLU A 101 15.72 -8.09 -17.36
N LEU A 102 16.14 -6.88 -16.96
CA LEU A 102 15.48 -5.63 -17.28
C LEU A 102 16.18 -4.95 -18.45
N VAL A 103 15.38 -4.60 -19.47
CA VAL A 103 15.84 -3.89 -20.67
C VAL A 103 15.05 -2.58 -20.76
N VAL A 104 15.75 -1.46 -20.63
CA VAL A 104 15.19 -0.12 -20.81
C VAL A 104 15.90 0.56 -21.98
N PRO A 105 15.16 1.11 -22.96
CA PRO A 105 15.75 1.80 -24.10
C PRO A 105 16.73 2.89 -23.69
N GLY A 106 17.95 2.86 -24.24
CA GLY A 106 19.00 3.83 -23.94
C GLY A 106 19.81 3.54 -22.67
N SER A 107 19.60 2.37 -22.04
CA SER A 107 20.43 1.88 -20.93
C SER A 107 20.95 0.47 -21.21
N GLU A 108 22.03 0.11 -20.55
CA GLU A 108 22.51 -1.28 -20.54
C GLU A 108 21.52 -2.18 -19.80
N THR A 109 21.42 -3.42 -20.28
CA THR A 109 20.62 -4.47 -19.63
C THR A 109 21.12 -4.72 -18.22
N PHE A 110 20.21 -4.88 -17.26
CA PHE A 110 20.57 -5.13 -15.87
C PHE A 110 19.68 -6.21 -15.25
N HIS A 111 20.24 -6.97 -14.30
CA HIS A 111 19.53 -8.04 -13.61
C HIS A 111 19.08 -7.57 -12.23
N GLY A 112 17.90 -8.02 -11.80
CA GLY A 112 17.38 -7.76 -10.48
C GLY A 112 16.34 -8.79 -10.06
N SER A 113 16.13 -8.96 -8.76
CA SER A 113 15.05 -9.79 -8.24
C SER A 113 13.95 -8.92 -7.65
N ILE A 114 12.71 -9.35 -7.81
CA ILE A 114 11.56 -8.74 -7.15
C ILE A 114 10.79 -9.79 -6.38
N VAL A 115 10.28 -9.41 -5.22
CA VAL A 115 9.40 -10.27 -4.43
C VAL A 115 7.97 -9.79 -4.61
N PHE A 116 7.13 -10.63 -5.19
CA PHE A 116 5.75 -10.30 -5.53
C PHE A 116 4.77 -11.35 -5.02
N GLU A 117 3.59 -10.92 -4.55
CA GLU A 117 2.49 -11.82 -4.22
C GLU A 117 1.75 -12.18 -5.51
N VAL A 118 1.93 -13.41 -5.98
CA VAL A 118 1.33 -13.91 -7.22
C VAL A 118 0.00 -14.60 -6.91
N GLU A 119 -1.08 -14.11 -7.51
CA GLU A 119 -2.39 -14.77 -7.48
C GLU A 119 -2.41 -16.02 -8.37
N PRO A 120 -3.17 -17.07 -8.03
CA PRO A 120 -3.27 -18.29 -8.83
C PRO A 120 -3.64 -18.03 -10.30
N LEU A 121 -4.51 -17.04 -10.55
CA LEU A 121 -4.95 -16.66 -11.89
C LEU A 121 -3.83 -15.98 -12.70
N GLN A 122 -2.87 -15.33 -12.03
CA GLN A 122 -1.78 -14.59 -12.66
C GLN A 122 -0.51 -15.43 -12.84
N ARG A 123 -0.36 -16.56 -12.14
CA ARG A 123 0.78 -17.50 -12.30
C ARG A 123 1.23 -17.75 -13.74
N PRO A 124 0.34 -18.01 -14.74
CA PRO A 124 0.80 -18.24 -16.12
C PRO A 124 1.46 -17.01 -16.78
N LYS A 125 1.17 -15.79 -16.31
CA LYS A 125 1.86 -14.56 -16.78
C LYS A 125 3.30 -14.48 -16.26
N PHE A 126 3.57 -15.11 -15.11
CA PHE A 126 4.88 -15.10 -14.45
C PHE A 126 5.74 -16.32 -14.76
N ALA A 127 5.45 -17.05 -15.84
CA ALA A 127 6.27 -18.19 -16.25
C ALA A 127 7.65 -17.74 -16.78
N VAL A 128 8.67 -18.56 -16.55
CA VAL A 128 10.03 -18.35 -17.09
C VAL A 128 9.97 -18.16 -18.62
N GLY A 129 10.73 -17.19 -19.13
CA GLY A 129 10.75 -16.82 -20.54
C GLY A 129 9.59 -15.93 -20.99
N LYS A 130 8.70 -15.51 -20.08
CA LYS A 130 7.72 -14.46 -20.37
C LYS A 130 8.34 -13.08 -20.21
N THR A 131 7.83 -12.15 -21.00
CA THR A 131 8.20 -10.74 -20.94
C THR A 131 7.08 -9.95 -20.29
N LEU A 132 7.42 -9.12 -19.31
CA LEU A 132 6.52 -8.22 -18.60
C LEU A 132 6.84 -6.78 -18.96
N SER A 133 5.81 -5.93 -19.03
CA SER A 133 6.01 -4.49 -19.14
C SER A 133 6.38 -3.93 -17.77
N ILE A 134 7.40 -3.06 -17.74
CA ILE A 134 7.87 -2.41 -16.52
C ILE A 134 7.95 -0.89 -16.71
N ARG A 135 7.84 -0.17 -15.61
CA ARG A 135 8.20 1.25 -15.52
C ARG A 135 9.30 1.44 -14.50
N VAL A 136 10.36 2.13 -14.92
CA VAL A 136 11.57 2.36 -14.09
C VAL A 136 11.72 3.85 -13.80
N ASP A 137 12.19 4.20 -12.60
CA ASP A 137 12.47 5.59 -12.24
C ASP A 137 13.75 6.07 -12.93
N PRO A 138 13.73 7.17 -13.71
CA PRO A 138 14.95 7.72 -14.31
C PRO A 138 16.03 8.06 -13.29
N HIS A 139 15.65 8.39 -12.05
CA HIS A 139 16.58 8.85 -11.01
C HIS A 139 16.94 7.75 -10.00
N ASN A 140 16.24 6.61 -10.02
CA ASN A 140 16.50 5.50 -9.11
C ASN A 140 16.12 4.15 -9.74
N ARG A 141 17.12 3.45 -10.30
CA ARG A 141 16.91 2.22 -11.06
C ARG A 141 16.36 1.04 -10.23
N ASP A 142 16.48 1.11 -8.91
CA ASP A 142 15.94 0.09 -8.00
C ASP A 142 14.43 0.22 -7.81
N ARG A 143 13.83 1.33 -8.28
CA ARG A 143 12.39 1.56 -8.24
C ARG A 143 11.76 1.18 -9.56
N ILE A 144 11.18 -0.02 -9.57
CA ILE A 144 10.48 -0.59 -10.72
C ILE A 144 9.03 -0.87 -10.34
N ILE A 145 8.10 -0.57 -11.23
CA ILE A 145 6.70 -0.98 -11.14
C ILE A 145 6.40 -1.93 -12.29
N LEU A 146 5.80 -3.08 -11.97
CA LEU A 146 5.23 -3.99 -12.95
C LEU A 146 3.92 -3.42 -13.51
N CYS A 147 3.79 -3.40 -14.83
CA CYS A 147 2.54 -3.05 -15.52
C CYS A 147 1.88 -4.36 -16.00
N LEU A 148 0.90 -4.87 -15.24
CA LEU A 148 0.24 -6.19 -15.41
C LEU A 148 -1.23 -6.11 -15.84
#